data_AF-A0A2W6SBI0-F1
#
_entry.id   AF-A0A2W6SBI0-F1
#
_cell.length_a   1.000
_cell.length_b   1.000
_cell.length_c   1.000
_cell.angle_alpha   90.00
_cell.angle_beta   90.00
_cell.angle_gamma   90.00
#
_symmetry.space_group_name_H-M   'P 1'
#
loop_
_entity.id
_entity.type
_entity.pdbx_description
1 polymer ?
#
loop_
_entity_poly.entity_id
_entity_poly.type
_entity_poly.pdbx_seq_one_letter_code
_entity_poly.pdbx_strand_id
1 'polypeptide(L)'
;MLVIIRWLSVPLLACLAAMPVEAASGVPAEVTARIAVLDRQCIAAGGKPAAQSYIFVHDYTGDGIPDYLISEGNYGCAGRNGLFVKDGTAAIEIFAARPDGRAASAYRATVLGYRLLDRTPTLVQVAKAGAAACGGQPRCGYDLVWNQTLARLEDKPVGTAPRATPPAPLPSAELEPPVAGSLHPQTEAEALADCRAEQRAAGMNAKYVAEACTEEWKKLNASLPLARTIIALMSQPLATVRTPAGLKTALPGTKWDARPERPRPPLTLNDSGTMGRLQIGFSGKGAIDSLVFSWGETGALIPYALPAALRFLGVKLTLVACGRGGDAYGDGTTRSFRVEQPGAAPFGLDVAERIAAIGSQQSFWSATIALGQPAPSFARLRAAQRSRDPIEETQWSQTCQP
;
A
#
# COMPACT_ATOMS: atom_id res chain seq x y z
N MET A 1 -80.59 -7.63 57.05
CA MET A 1 -80.46 -8.46 55.85
C MET A 1 -78.97 -8.50 55.50
N LEU A 2 -78.27 -9.50 56.02
CA LEU A 2 -76.90 -9.86 55.59
C LEU A 2 -76.96 -10.25 54.11
N VAL A 3 -75.91 -10.00 53.33
CA VAL A 3 -75.31 -10.97 52.37
C VAL A 3 -74.29 -10.31 51.42
N ILE A 4 -73.03 -10.68 51.67
CA ILE A 4 -72.00 -11.17 50.74
C ILE A 4 -71.27 -10.17 49.83
N ILE A 5 -70.05 -9.84 50.28
CA ILE A 5 -68.92 -9.36 49.50
C ILE A 5 -68.40 -10.52 48.64
N ARG A 6 -68.53 -10.43 47.32
CA ARG A 6 -67.82 -11.29 46.36
C ARG A 6 -66.60 -10.55 45.83
N TRP A 7 -65.43 -11.00 46.28
CA TRP A 7 -64.13 -10.70 45.68
C TRP A 7 -64.04 -11.41 44.33
N LEU A 8 -63.90 -10.65 43.25
CA LEU A 8 -63.55 -11.17 41.92
C LEU A 8 -62.04 -11.12 41.77
N SER A 9 -61.43 -12.30 41.82
CA SER A 9 -60.04 -12.56 41.46
C SER A 9 -59.83 -12.22 39.98
N VAL A 10 -59.07 -11.17 39.68
CA VAL A 10 -58.56 -10.90 38.34
C VAL A 10 -57.30 -11.74 38.13
N PRO A 11 -57.24 -12.62 37.11
CA PRO A 11 -56.03 -13.37 36.82
C PRO A 11 -54.96 -12.45 36.23
N LEU A 12 -53.78 -12.48 36.84
CA LEU A 12 -52.56 -11.84 36.36
C LEU A 12 -52.12 -12.55 35.06
N LEU A 13 -52.57 -12.08 33.89
CA LEU A 13 -52.00 -12.50 32.61
C LEU A 13 -50.59 -11.89 32.50
N ALA A 14 -49.57 -12.70 32.80
CA ALA A 14 -48.20 -12.35 32.50
C ALA A 14 -48.00 -12.36 30.98
N CYS A 15 -48.12 -11.19 30.35
CA CYS A 15 -47.55 -10.96 29.03
C CYS A 15 -46.02 -11.09 29.16
N LEU A 16 -45.50 -12.27 28.82
CA LEU A 16 -44.14 -12.41 28.30
C LEU A 16 -44.08 -11.57 27.01
N ALA A 17 -43.79 -10.28 27.16
CA ALA A 17 -43.33 -9.48 26.04
C ALA A 17 -42.04 -10.15 25.56
N ALA A 18 -42.12 -10.79 24.40
CA ALA A 18 -40.95 -11.16 23.64
C ALA A 18 -40.18 -9.87 23.38
N MET A 19 -39.13 -9.64 24.17
CA MET A 19 -38.14 -8.60 23.90
C MET A 19 -37.67 -8.84 22.46
N PRO A 20 -37.69 -7.83 21.58
CA PRO A 20 -37.05 -7.98 20.28
C PRO A 20 -35.61 -8.38 20.55
N VAL A 21 -35.24 -9.55 20.05
CA VAL A 21 -33.84 -9.94 19.93
C VAL A 21 -33.19 -8.85 19.08
N GLU A 22 -32.37 -8.03 19.71
CA GLU A 22 -31.46 -7.13 19.01
C GLU A 22 -30.75 -7.94 17.93
N ALA A 23 -31.08 -7.65 16.67
CA ALA A 23 -30.46 -8.30 15.53
C ALA A 23 -28.96 -8.08 15.66
N ALA A 24 -28.25 -9.19 15.92
CA ALA A 24 -26.81 -9.24 15.97
C ALA A 24 -26.25 -8.59 14.71
N SER A 25 -25.35 -7.60 14.90
CA SER A 25 -24.37 -7.04 13.94
C SER A 25 -24.81 -7.02 12.47
N GLY A 26 -25.02 -5.84 11.87
CA GLY A 26 -25.57 -5.62 10.51
C GLY A 26 -24.90 -6.29 9.29
N VAL A 27 -24.03 -7.28 9.48
CA VAL A 27 -23.44 -8.17 8.47
C VAL A 27 -24.29 -9.45 8.33
N PRO A 28 -24.72 -9.86 7.12
CA PRO A 28 -25.53 -11.05 6.89
C PRO A 28 -24.91 -12.35 7.40
N ALA A 29 -25.76 -13.29 7.84
CA ALA A 29 -25.33 -14.56 8.42
C ALA A 29 -24.43 -15.39 7.47
N GLU A 30 -24.67 -15.32 6.16
CA GLU A 30 -23.86 -16.01 5.16
C GLU A 30 -22.42 -15.45 5.10
N VAL A 31 -22.25 -14.14 5.24
CA VAL A 31 -20.94 -13.47 5.29
C VAL A 31 -20.22 -13.84 6.59
N THR A 32 -20.91 -13.80 7.72
CA THR A 32 -20.39 -14.23 9.03
C THR A 32 -19.95 -15.70 9.02
N ALA A 33 -20.74 -16.58 8.40
CA ALA A 33 -20.38 -17.98 8.25
C ALA A 33 -19.11 -18.16 7.41
N ARG A 34 -18.92 -17.37 6.35
CA ARG A 34 -17.71 -17.41 5.52
C ARG A 34 -16.47 -16.96 6.31
N ILE A 35 -16.59 -15.90 7.11
CA ILE A 35 -15.52 -15.42 8.01
C ILE A 35 -15.13 -16.51 9.00
N ALA A 36 -16.11 -17.14 9.65
CA ALA A 36 -15.86 -18.23 10.60
C ALA A 36 -15.14 -19.43 9.96
N VAL A 37 -15.30 -19.68 8.66
CA VAL A 37 -14.50 -20.68 7.94
C VAL A 37 -13.03 -20.26 7.88
N LEU A 38 -12.74 -19.00 7.54
CA LEU A 38 -11.37 -18.47 7.50
C LEU A 38 -10.72 -18.49 8.88
N ASP A 39 -11.47 -18.13 9.93
CA ASP A 39 -11.00 -18.19 11.31
C ASP A 39 -10.59 -19.61 11.71
N ARG A 40 -11.44 -20.60 11.40
CA ARG A 40 -11.13 -22.02 11.67
C ARG A 40 -9.89 -22.48 10.92
N GLN A 41 -9.72 -22.07 9.67
CA GLN A 41 -8.53 -22.40 8.87
C GLN A 41 -7.27 -21.75 9.45
N CYS A 42 -7.37 -20.49 9.89
CA CYS A 42 -6.29 -19.79 10.57
C CYS A 42 -5.87 -20.48 11.88
N ILE A 43 -6.84 -20.84 12.72
CA ILE A 43 -6.61 -21.55 13.99
C ILE A 43 -6.03 -22.93 13.74
N ALA A 44 -6.56 -23.69 12.78
CA ALA A 44 -6.06 -25.03 12.44
C ALA A 44 -4.63 -24.98 11.90
N ALA A 45 -4.25 -23.91 11.20
CA ALA A 45 -2.87 -23.69 10.81
C ALA A 45 -1.96 -23.32 12.01
N GLY A 46 -2.49 -23.05 13.19
CA GLY A 46 -1.75 -22.59 14.38
C GLY A 46 -1.51 -21.08 14.41
N GLY A 47 -2.32 -20.30 13.67
CA GLY A 47 -2.37 -18.85 13.76
C GLY A 47 -3.52 -18.35 14.64
N LYS A 48 -3.66 -17.04 14.74
CA LYS A 48 -4.77 -16.35 15.43
C LYS A 48 -5.42 -15.35 14.47
N PRO A 49 -6.76 -15.35 14.32
CA PRO A 49 -7.45 -14.32 13.57
C PRO A 49 -7.08 -12.93 14.10
N ALA A 50 -6.70 -12.02 13.21
CA ALA A 50 -6.30 -10.66 13.55
C ALA A 50 -7.25 -9.66 12.90
N ALA A 51 -7.49 -8.54 13.58
CA ALA A 51 -8.28 -7.45 13.03
C ALA A 51 -7.50 -6.76 11.89
N GLN A 52 -7.84 -7.11 10.65
CA GLN A 52 -7.37 -6.45 9.43
C GLN A 52 -8.58 -6.11 8.55
N SER A 53 -8.41 -5.14 7.65
CA SER A 53 -9.44 -4.78 6.66
C SER A 53 -9.46 -5.80 5.52
N TYR A 54 -10.13 -6.93 5.74
CA TYR A 54 -10.33 -7.99 4.73
C TYR A 54 -11.78 -8.10 4.25
N ILE A 55 -12.67 -7.28 4.81
CA ILE A 55 -14.08 -7.13 4.39
C ILE A 55 -14.25 -5.71 3.90
N PHE A 56 -14.79 -5.56 2.68
CA PHE A 56 -15.11 -4.28 2.06
C PHE A 56 -16.61 -4.24 1.80
N VAL A 57 -17.25 -3.14 2.19
CA VAL A 57 -18.71 -3.00 2.16
C VAL A 57 -19.07 -1.86 1.21
N HIS A 58 -19.68 -2.19 0.07
CA HIS A 58 -20.04 -1.25 -0.99
C HIS A 58 -21.25 -1.78 -1.75
N ASP A 59 -21.94 -0.94 -2.52
CA ASP A 59 -22.94 -1.40 -3.48
C ASP A 59 -22.26 -1.82 -4.80
N TYR A 60 -22.15 -3.13 -5.03
CA TYR A 60 -21.58 -3.72 -6.25
C TYR A 60 -22.64 -4.05 -7.30
N THR A 61 -23.90 -4.22 -6.90
CA THR A 61 -25.01 -4.60 -7.78
C THR A 61 -25.75 -3.39 -8.38
N GLY A 62 -25.68 -2.24 -7.73
CA GLY A 62 -26.35 -0.99 -8.09
C GLY A 62 -27.78 -0.87 -7.54
N ASP A 63 -28.15 -1.68 -6.55
CA ASP A 63 -29.50 -1.72 -5.98
C ASP A 63 -29.65 -0.85 -4.71
N GLY A 64 -28.58 -0.17 -4.29
CA GLY A 64 -28.56 0.67 -3.10
C GLY A 64 -28.46 -0.10 -1.78
N ILE A 65 -28.28 -1.42 -1.82
CA ILE A 65 -28.06 -2.28 -0.65
C ILE A 65 -26.55 -2.56 -0.51
N PRO A 66 -25.96 -2.44 0.70
CA PRO A 66 -24.55 -2.77 0.89
C PRO A 66 -24.25 -4.26 0.65
N ASP A 67 -23.36 -4.53 -0.29
CA ASP A 67 -22.78 -5.84 -0.58
C ASP A 67 -21.42 -6.01 0.12
N TYR A 68 -20.88 -7.23 0.12
CA TYR A 68 -19.71 -7.58 0.92
C TYR A 68 -18.65 -8.30 0.08
N LEU A 69 -17.46 -7.70 -0.07
CA LEU A 69 -16.29 -8.37 -0.61
C LEU A 69 -15.40 -8.86 0.54
N ILE A 70 -15.12 -10.16 0.55
CA ILE A 70 -14.13 -10.79 1.41
C ILE A 70 -12.86 -11.05 0.59
N SER A 71 -11.72 -10.59 1.10
CA SER A 71 -10.40 -10.83 0.52
C SER A 71 -9.57 -11.76 1.40
N GLU A 72 -9.34 -12.98 0.92
CA GLU A 72 -8.47 -13.91 1.64
C GLU A 72 -7.00 -13.44 1.62
N GLY A 73 -6.59 -12.68 0.60
CA GLY A 73 -5.24 -12.12 0.51
C GLY A 73 -4.94 -11.05 1.57
N ASN A 74 -5.97 -10.31 1.98
CA ASN A 74 -5.87 -9.31 3.07
C ASN A 74 -6.29 -9.89 4.42
N TYR A 75 -6.66 -11.17 4.50
CA TYR A 75 -7.11 -11.77 5.74
C TYR A 75 -5.95 -11.90 6.74
N GLY A 76 -6.11 -11.28 7.90
CA GLY A 76 -5.13 -11.28 8.97
C GLY A 76 -5.15 -12.59 9.75
N CYS A 77 -4.13 -13.42 9.56
CA CYS A 77 -3.87 -14.58 10.40
C CYS A 77 -2.52 -14.43 11.12
N ALA A 78 -2.54 -13.82 12.30
CA ALA A 78 -1.33 -13.59 13.10
C ALA A 78 -0.62 -14.93 13.41
N GLY A 79 0.70 -14.96 13.21
CA GLY A 79 1.51 -16.19 13.29
C GLY A 79 1.50 -17.07 12.04
N ARG A 80 0.65 -16.75 11.06
CA ARG A 80 0.56 -17.36 9.72
C ARG A 80 0.23 -16.29 8.66
N ASN A 81 1.03 -15.23 8.62
CA ASN A 81 0.86 -14.16 7.63
C ASN A 81 0.87 -14.74 6.22
N GLY A 82 -0.09 -14.35 5.38
CA GLY A 82 -0.22 -14.86 4.02
C GLY A 82 -0.73 -16.31 3.91
N LEU A 83 -1.34 -16.88 4.96
CA LEU A 83 -1.86 -18.27 4.96
C LEU A 83 -2.70 -18.62 3.72
N PHE A 84 -3.50 -17.67 3.24
CA PHE A 84 -4.41 -17.86 2.12
C PHE A 84 -3.83 -17.38 0.77
N VAL A 85 -2.58 -16.94 0.77
CA VAL A 85 -1.85 -16.55 -0.44
C VAL A 85 -1.02 -17.75 -0.90
N LYS A 86 -1.36 -18.28 -2.08
CA LYS A 86 -0.61 -19.37 -2.73
C LYS A 86 -0.12 -18.91 -4.08
N ASP A 87 1.18 -19.06 -4.34
CA ASP A 87 1.84 -18.69 -5.59
C ASP A 87 1.55 -17.23 -6.01
N GLY A 88 1.44 -16.33 -5.03
CA GLY A 88 1.12 -14.92 -5.23
C GLY A 88 -0.34 -14.64 -5.64
N THR A 89 -1.25 -15.60 -5.43
CA THR A 89 -2.68 -15.45 -5.66
C THR A 89 -3.47 -15.74 -4.38
N ALA A 90 -4.63 -15.12 -4.23
CA ALA A 90 -5.57 -15.40 -3.15
C ALA A 90 -7.00 -15.30 -3.66
N ALA A 91 -7.94 -15.96 -2.99
CA ALA A 91 -9.34 -15.85 -3.36
C ALA A 91 -9.96 -14.54 -2.89
N ILE A 92 -10.85 -14.00 -3.72
CA ILE A 92 -11.85 -13.03 -3.29
C ILE A 92 -13.23 -13.67 -3.45
N GLU A 93 -14.15 -13.24 -2.61
CA GLU A 93 -15.55 -13.66 -2.67
C GLU A 93 -16.45 -12.45 -2.42
N ILE A 94 -17.39 -12.20 -3.33
CA ILE A 94 -18.34 -11.10 -3.24
C ILE A 94 -19.72 -11.68 -2.96
N PHE A 95 -20.36 -11.19 -1.91
CA PHE A 95 -21.71 -11.54 -1.52
C PHE A 95 -22.65 -10.39 -1.88
N ALA A 96 -23.61 -10.67 -2.76
CA ALA A 96 -24.69 -9.75 -3.06
C ALA A 96 -25.76 -9.85 -1.96
N ALA A 97 -26.06 -8.74 -1.30
CA ALA A 97 -27.09 -8.64 -0.29
C ALA A 97 -28.48 -8.54 -0.93
N ARG A 98 -29.51 -8.84 -0.14
CA ARG A 98 -30.91 -8.80 -0.57
C ARG A 98 -31.74 -8.02 0.44
N PRO A 99 -32.90 -7.46 0.01
CA PRO A 99 -33.78 -6.71 0.91
C PRO A 99 -34.29 -7.49 2.13
N ASP A 100 -34.28 -8.83 2.06
CA ASP A 100 -34.66 -9.73 3.16
C ASP A 100 -33.55 -9.88 4.22
N GLY A 101 -32.45 -9.15 4.10
CA GLY A 101 -31.29 -9.18 5.00
C GLY A 101 -30.36 -10.37 4.78
N ARG A 102 -30.62 -11.20 3.75
CA ARG A 102 -29.76 -12.34 3.39
C ARG A 102 -28.72 -11.92 2.35
N ALA A 103 -27.64 -12.69 2.25
CA ALA A 103 -26.67 -12.53 1.17
C ALA A 103 -26.38 -13.84 0.44
N ALA A 104 -25.93 -13.75 -0.81
CA ALA A 104 -25.52 -14.90 -1.61
C ALA A 104 -24.18 -14.65 -2.28
N SER A 105 -23.31 -15.67 -2.35
CA SER A 105 -22.04 -15.60 -3.08
C SER A 105 -22.31 -15.37 -4.56
N ALA A 106 -22.08 -14.14 -5.01
CA ALA A 106 -22.32 -13.64 -6.36
C ALA A 106 -21.10 -13.79 -7.25
N TYR A 107 -19.90 -13.85 -6.66
CA TYR A 107 -18.65 -14.05 -7.37
C TYR A 107 -17.60 -14.65 -6.45
N ARG A 108 -16.83 -15.60 -6.97
CA ARG A 108 -15.64 -16.12 -6.29
C ARG A 108 -14.59 -16.49 -7.32
N ALA A 109 -13.38 -16.01 -7.13
CA ALA A 109 -12.25 -16.42 -7.95
C ALA A 109 -10.95 -16.29 -7.17
N THR A 110 -9.99 -17.15 -7.51
CA THR A 110 -8.59 -16.95 -7.15
C THR A 110 -8.00 -15.90 -8.08
N VAL A 111 -7.54 -14.80 -7.48
CA VAL A 111 -7.03 -13.64 -8.19
C VAL A 111 -5.58 -13.38 -7.79
N LEU A 112 -4.80 -12.78 -8.68
CA LEU A 112 -3.52 -12.18 -8.33
C LEU A 112 -3.74 -10.96 -7.42
N GLY A 113 -4.89 -10.30 -7.59
CA GLY A 113 -5.29 -9.13 -6.85
C GLY A 113 -6.54 -8.50 -7.45
N TYR A 114 -7.04 -7.47 -6.80
CA TYR A 114 -8.27 -6.76 -7.16
C TYR A 114 -8.18 -5.29 -6.76
N ARG A 115 -9.02 -4.44 -7.34
CA ARG A 115 -9.25 -3.06 -6.91
C ARG A 115 -10.73 -2.70 -6.92
N LEU A 116 -11.09 -1.75 -6.07
CA LEU A 116 -12.41 -1.14 -6.02
C LEU A 116 -12.30 0.27 -6.61
N LEU A 117 -13.11 0.56 -7.63
CA LEU A 117 -13.19 1.88 -8.25
C LEU A 117 -14.49 2.55 -7.81
N ASP A 118 -14.34 3.74 -7.22
CA ASP A 118 -15.45 4.54 -6.73
C ASP A 118 -16.31 5.03 -7.91
N ARG A 119 -17.38 4.27 -8.16
CA ARG A 119 -18.40 4.49 -9.18
C ARG A 119 -19.73 4.05 -8.60
N THR A 120 -20.83 4.37 -9.27
CA THR A 120 -22.16 3.89 -8.90
C THR A 120 -22.69 3.00 -10.02
N PRO A 121 -22.78 1.66 -9.82
CA PRO A 121 -22.25 0.89 -8.69
C PRO A 121 -20.72 0.84 -8.62
N THR A 122 -20.18 0.47 -7.46
CA THR A 122 -18.73 0.34 -7.25
C THR A 122 -18.21 -0.74 -8.19
N LEU A 123 -17.23 -0.39 -9.04
CA LEU A 123 -16.65 -1.36 -9.96
C LEU A 123 -15.53 -2.12 -9.26
N VAL A 124 -15.63 -3.45 -9.25
CA VAL A 124 -14.49 -4.31 -8.88
C VAL A 124 -13.73 -4.67 -10.16
N GLN A 125 -12.42 -4.48 -10.14
CA GLN A 125 -11.55 -5.07 -11.15
C GLN A 125 -10.70 -6.16 -10.53
N VAL A 126 -10.52 -7.26 -11.24
CA VAL A 126 -9.75 -8.42 -10.79
C VAL A 126 -8.69 -8.77 -11.81
N ALA A 127 -7.69 -9.53 -11.39
CA ALA A 127 -6.91 -10.29 -12.34
C ALA A 127 -6.62 -11.71 -11.92
N LYS A 128 -6.37 -12.51 -12.95
CA LYS A 128 -6.23 -13.94 -12.85
C LYS A 128 -4.91 -14.37 -13.47
N ALA A 129 -4.45 -15.54 -13.07
CA ALA A 129 -3.27 -16.19 -13.60
C ALA A 129 -3.65 -17.52 -14.25
N GLY A 130 -2.87 -17.92 -15.25
CA GLY A 130 -2.99 -19.21 -15.92
C GLY A 130 -3.81 -19.16 -17.21
N ALA A 131 -3.35 -19.92 -18.20
CA ALA A 131 -3.95 -19.99 -19.53
C ALA A 131 -5.45 -20.35 -19.50
N ALA A 132 -5.87 -21.18 -18.54
CA ALA A 132 -7.28 -21.57 -18.38
C ALA A 132 -8.18 -20.40 -17.95
N ALA A 133 -7.69 -19.51 -17.08
CA ALA A 133 -8.45 -18.35 -16.60
C ALA A 133 -8.37 -17.15 -17.56
N CYS A 134 -7.44 -17.19 -18.52
CA CYS A 134 -7.04 -16.04 -19.33
C CYS A 134 -7.05 -16.31 -20.84
N GLY A 135 -7.81 -17.31 -21.30
CA GLY A 135 -7.97 -17.60 -22.73
C GLY A 135 -6.64 -17.85 -23.47
N GLY A 136 -5.69 -18.51 -22.81
CA GLY A 136 -4.36 -18.81 -23.36
C GLY A 136 -3.24 -17.87 -22.94
N GLN A 137 -3.55 -16.72 -22.33
CA GLN A 137 -2.53 -15.81 -21.80
C GLN A 137 -2.02 -16.25 -20.42
N PRO A 138 -0.77 -15.97 -20.05
CA PRO A 138 -0.26 -16.34 -18.73
C PRO A 138 -0.98 -15.61 -17.59
N ARG A 139 -1.52 -14.41 -17.83
CA ARG A 139 -2.27 -13.56 -16.87
C ARG A 139 -3.22 -12.62 -17.62
N CYS A 140 -4.29 -12.13 -16.98
CA CYS A 140 -5.35 -11.30 -17.59
C CYS A 140 -6.14 -10.51 -16.55
N GLY A 141 -6.88 -9.46 -16.97
CA GLY A 141 -7.69 -8.61 -16.08
C GLY A 141 -9.13 -8.43 -16.55
N TYR A 142 -10.05 -8.28 -15.59
CA TYR A 142 -11.49 -8.17 -15.83
C TYR A 142 -12.14 -7.09 -14.94
N ASP A 143 -13.07 -6.34 -15.52
CA ASP A 143 -14.14 -5.63 -14.82
C ASP A 143 -15.17 -6.66 -14.36
N LEU A 144 -15.60 -6.60 -13.11
CA LEU A 144 -16.73 -7.38 -12.63
C LEU A 144 -18.02 -6.59 -12.87
N VAL A 145 -18.89 -7.14 -13.72
CA VAL A 145 -20.15 -6.49 -14.09
C VAL A 145 -21.32 -7.30 -13.56
N TRP A 146 -22.27 -6.63 -12.92
CA TRP A 146 -23.45 -7.29 -12.38
C TRP A 146 -24.38 -7.78 -13.50
N ASN A 147 -24.66 -9.07 -13.50
CA ASN A 147 -25.65 -9.71 -14.34
C ASN A 147 -26.93 -9.94 -13.52
N GLN A 148 -27.94 -9.09 -13.75
CA GLN A 148 -29.22 -9.14 -13.04
C GLN A 148 -29.96 -10.46 -13.23
N THR A 149 -29.88 -11.07 -14.42
CA THR A 149 -30.58 -12.32 -14.75
C THR A 149 -30.01 -13.50 -13.97
N LEU A 150 -28.68 -13.54 -13.81
CA LEU A 150 -27.98 -14.63 -13.12
C LEU A 150 -27.79 -14.36 -11.64
N ALA A 151 -28.07 -13.14 -11.18
CA ALA A 151 -27.75 -12.65 -9.85
C ALA A 151 -26.27 -12.91 -9.46
N ARG A 152 -25.34 -12.62 -10.40
CA ARG A 152 -23.89 -12.84 -10.25
C ARG A 152 -23.09 -11.74 -10.92
N LEU A 153 -21.85 -11.52 -10.46
CA LEU A 153 -20.90 -10.70 -11.20
C LEU A 153 -20.17 -11.55 -12.24
N GLU A 154 -19.99 -10.99 -13.42
CA GLU A 154 -19.30 -11.64 -14.54
C GLU A 154 -18.03 -10.90 -14.94
N ASP A 155 -17.06 -11.67 -15.40
CA ASP A 155 -15.78 -11.16 -15.91
C ASP A 155 -15.97 -10.48 -17.28
N LYS A 156 -15.72 -9.17 -17.35
CA LYS A 156 -15.67 -8.40 -18.60
C LYS A 156 -14.24 -7.92 -18.88
N PRO A 157 -13.59 -8.28 -19.99
CA PRO A 157 -12.21 -7.89 -20.26
C PRO A 157 -11.99 -6.37 -20.23
N VAL A 158 -10.91 -5.93 -19.58
CA VAL A 158 -10.55 -4.50 -19.50
C VAL A 158 -9.79 -4.09 -20.78
N GLY A 159 -10.22 -3.02 -21.46
CA GLY A 159 -9.48 -2.43 -22.58
C GLY A 159 -8.25 -1.65 -22.10
N THR A 160 -7.16 -1.67 -22.88
CA THR A 160 -5.92 -0.91 -22.62
C THR A 160 -6.17 0.59 -22.51
N ALA A 161 -5.84 1.19 -21.36
CA ALA A 161 -5.94 2.64 -21.12
C ALA A 161 -4.56 3.34 -21.13
N PRO A 162 -4.48 4.64 -21.49
CA PRO A 162 -3.22 5.39 -21.64
C PRO A 162 -2.66 5.99 -20.33
N ARG A 163 -1.40 6.43 -20.41
CA ARG A 163 -0.50 6.87 -19.31
C ARG A 163 -0.80 8.30 -18.82
N ALA A 164 -0.84 8.54 -17.50
CA ALA A 164 -1.10 9.84 -16.88
C ALA A 164 0.18 10.67 -16.58
N THR A 165 0.02 11.99 -16.41
CA THR A 165 1.07 13.04 -16.33
C THR A 165 1.19 13.63 -14.90
N PRO A 166 2.36 14.12 -14.43
CA PRO A 166 2.57 14.54 -13.02
C PRO A 166 2.15 15.99 -12.69
N PRO A 167 1.80 16.32 -11.42
CA PRO A 167 1.37 17.65 -10.97
C PRO A 167 2.51 18.56 -10.45
N ALA A 168 2.22 19.88 -10.30
CA ALA A 168 3.17 20.99 -10.10
C ALA A 168 3.55 21.33 -8.62
N PRO A 169 4.59 22.16 -8.32
CA PRO A 169 5.13 22.40 -6.96
C PRO A 169 4.73 23.73 -6.27
N LEU A 170 4.99 23.84 -4.94
CA LEU A 170 4.71 24.97 -4.00
C LEU A 170 5.98 25.38 -3.18
N PRO A 171 6.04 26.52 -2.45
CA PRO A 171 7.28 27.28 -2.16
C PRO A 171 8.06 26.90 -0.88
N SER A 172 9.36 27.29 -0.87
CA SER A 172 10.41 26.92 0.09
C SER A 172 10.68 27.96 1.19
N ALA A 173 11.16 27.51 2.35
CA ALA A 173 11.84 28.32 3.37
C ALA A 173 13.08 27.57 3.90
N GLU A 174 14.12 28.33 4.22
CA GLU A 174 15.54 27.94 4.34
C GLU A 174 15.95 27.55 5.78
N LEU A 175 16.83 26.55 5.96
CA LEU A 175 17.37 26.12 7.27
C LEU A 175 18.83 25.61 7.18
N GLU A 176 19.55 25.85 8.28
CA GLU A 176 21.00 25.74 8.55
C GLU A 176 21.59 24.30 8.68
N PRO A 177 22.94 24.12 8.59
CA PRO A 177 23.59 22.81 8.54
C PRO A 177 23.98 22.22 9.92
N PRO A 178 24.06 20.88 10.08
CA PRO A 178 24.55 20.22 11.29
C PRO A 178 25.94 19.56 11.16
N VAL A 179 26.48 19.22 12.33
CA VAL A 179 27.86 18.80 12.67
C VAL A 179 28.15 17.31 12.34
N ALA A 180 29.44 17.01 12.11
CA ALA A 180 29.97 15.72 11.66
C ALA A 180 30.11 14.66 12.78
N GLY A 181 29.66 13.45 12.47
CA GLY A 181 30.03 12.17 13.11
C GLY A 181 30.38 11.17 11.99
N SER A 182 30.59 9.89 12.30
CA SER A 182 30.87 8.85 11.28
C SER A 182 29.76 7.80 11.23
N LEU A 183 29.52 7.25 10.04
CA LEU A 183 28.56 6.17 9.82
C LEU A 183 29.17 4.83 10.27
N HIS A 184 28.36 3.97 10.88
CA HIS A 184 28.77 2.64 11.35
C HIS A 184 27.86 1.57 10.73
N PRO A 185 28.31 0.92 9.63
CA PRO A 185 27.54 -0.15 9.02
C PRO A 185 27.42 -1.35 9.95
N GLN A 186 26.24 -1.96 9.99
CA GLN A 186 26.02 -3.24 10.64
C GLN A 186 26.71 -4.36 9.85
N THR A 187 27.00 -5.47 10.51
CA THR A 187 27.36 -6.73 9.87
C THR A 187 26.12 -7.47 9.38
N GLU A 188 26.28 -8.36 8.39
CA GLU A 188 25.19 -9.24 7.93
C GLU A 188 24.59 -10.08 9.07
N ALA A 189 25.44 -10.56 9.98
CA ALA A 189 25.02 -11.34 11.13
C ALA A 189 24.10 -10.54 12.07
N GLU A 190 24.45 -9.28 12.34
CA GLU A 190 23.65 -8.35 13.17
C GLU A 190 22.32 -8.03 12.48
N ALA A 191 22.33 -7.67 11.19
CA ALA A 191 21.11 -7.35 10.46
C ALA A 191 20.13 -8.54 10.38
N LEU A 192 20.64 -9.75 10.17
CA LEU A 192 19.82 -10.96 10.21
C LEU A 192 19.34 -11.29 11.63
N ALA A 193 20.10 -10.97 12.68
CA ALA A 193 19.65 -11.14 14.06
C ALA A 193 18.50 -10.18 14.41
N ASP A 194 18.64 -8.91 14.03
CA ASP A 194 17.62 -7.88 14.21
C ASP A 194 16.32 -8.26 13.49
N CYS A 195 16.40 -8.65 12.22
CA CYS A 195 15.23 -9.13 11.48
C CYS A 195 14.54 -10.30 12.21
N ARG A 196 15.29 -11.30 12.69
CA ARG A 196 14.69 -12.45 13.39
C ARG A 196 14.03 -12.02 14.69
N ALA A 197 14.59 -11.07 15.42
CA ALA A 197 14.01 -10.53 16.64
C ALA A 197 12.69 -9.80 16.34
N GLU A 198 12.67 -8.94 15.32
CA GLU A 198 11.46 -8.23 14.87
C GLU A 198 10.36 -9.20 14.43
N GLN A 199 10.68 -10.18 13.60
CA GLN A 199 9.70 -11.15 13.11
C GLN A 199 9.11 -12.00 14.25
N ARG A 200 9.94 -12.38 15.24
CA ARG A 200 9.46 -13.08 16.45
C ARG A 200 8.58 -12.19 17.32
N ALA A 201 8.94 -10.93 17.50
CA ALA A 201 8.13 -9.95 18.24
C ALA A 201 6.79 -9.70 17.54
N ALA A 202 6.76 -9.74 16.21
CA ALA A 202 5.54 -9.70 15.40
C ALA A 202 4.73 -11.02 15.42
N GLY A 203 5.17 -12.03 16.19
CA GLY A 203 4.47 -13.29 16.37
C GLY A 203 4.67 -14.30 15.23
N MET A 204 5.62 -14.08 14.32
CA MET A 204 5.90 -15.01 13.22
C MET A 204 6.37 -16.37 13.76
N ASN A 205 5.84 -17.45 13.19
CA ASN A 205 6.24 -18.80 13.58
C ASN A 205 7.73 -19.04 13.29
N ALA A 206 8.45 -19.58 14.29
CA ALA A 206 9.89 -19.81 14.24
C ALA A 206 10.39 -20.57 12.99
N LYS A 207 9.57 -21.48 12.41
CA LYS A 207 9.97 -22.21 11.20
C LYS A 207 10.13 -21.34 9.95
N TYR A 208 9.47 -20.19 9.90
CA TYR A 208 9.46 -19.30 8.72
C TYR A 208 10.31 -18.05 8.90
N VAL A 209 10.70 -17.73 10.14
CA VAL A 209 11.49 -16.54 10.46
C VAL A 209 12.82 -16.51 9.69
N ALA A 210 13.49 -17.65 9.55
CA ALA A 210 14.76 -17.73 8.81
C ALA A 210 14.58 -17.46 7.31
N GLU A 211 13.55 -18.03 6.69
CA GLU A 211 13.24 -17.84 5.27
C GLU A 211 12.83 -16.40 4.97
N ALA A 212 11.93 -15.83 5.77
CA ALA A 212 11.48 -14.44 5.63
C ALA A 212 12.67 -13.45 5.73
N CYS A 213 13.56 -13.64 6.70
CA CYS A 213 14.73 -12.78 6.85
C CYS A 213 15.76 -12.96 5.72
N THR A 214 15.85 -14.15 5.12
CA THR A 214 16.69 -14.35 3.92
C THR A 214 16.13 -13.57 2.71
N GLU A 215 14.81 -13.54 2.52
CA GLU A 215 14.19 -12.76 1.45
C GLU A 215 14.33 -11.24 1.66
N GLU A 216 14.15 -10.76 2.90
CA GLU A 216 14.39 -9.36 3.23
C GLU A 216 15.86 -8.96 3.07
N TRP A 217 16.79 -9.87 3.40
CA TRP A 217 18.22 -9.65 3.16
C TRP A 217 18.55 -9.48 1.68
N LYS A 218 17.92 -10.27 0.79
CA LYS A 218 18.11 -10.11 -0.67
C LYS A 218 17.71 -8.71 -1.14
N LYS A 219 16.56 -8.20 -0.67
CA LYS A 219 16.09 -6.85 -1.02
C LYS A 219 16.99 -5.75 -0.45
N LEU A 220 17.45 -5.92 0.79
CA LEU A 220 18.40 -5.01 1.44
C LEU A 220 19.70 -4.96 0.64
N ASN A 221 20.30 -6.10 0.34
CA ASN A 221 21.57 -6.19 -0.38
C ASN A 221 21.46 -5.58 -1.78
N ALA A 222 20.35 -5.84 -2.50
CA ALA A 222 20.06 -5.22 -3.78
C ALA A 222 19.93 -3.69 -3.73
N SER A 223 19.63 -3.13 -2.54
CA SER A 223 19.47 -1.68 -2.31
C SER A 223 20.76 -1.00 -1.84
N LEU A 224 21.79 -1.73 -1.39
CA LEU A 224 23.03 -1.17 -0.88
C LEU A 224 23.76 -0.24 -1.88
N PRO A 225 23.86 -0.56 -3.18
CA PRO A 225 24.50 0.35 -4.14
C PRO A 225 23.80 1.71 -4.21
N LEU A 226 22.47 1.72 -4.22
CA LEU A 226 21.68 2.95 -4.20
C LEU A 226 21.83 3.70 -2.87
N ALA A 227 21.76 2.99 -1.74
CA ALA A 227 21.91 3.59 -0.42
C ALA A 227 23.26 4.30 -0.26
N ARG A 228 24.37 3.67 -0.69
CA ARG A 228 25.71 4.28 -0.71
C ARG A 228 25.78 5.51 -1.61
N THR A 229 25.13 5.45 -2.77
CA THR A 229 25.03 6.57 -3.71
C THR A 229 24.31 7.75 -3.07
N ILE A 230 23.18 7.52 -2.41
CA ILE A 230 22.43 8.56 -1.70
C ILE A 230 23.26 9.16 -0.57
N ILE A 231 23.92 8.33 0.25
CA ILE A 231 24.80 8.81 1.32
C ILE A 231 25.89 9.73 0.77
N ALA A 232 26.61 9.28 -0.26
CA ALA A 232 27.68 10.04 -0.89
C ALA A 232 27.18 11.36 -1.53
N LEU A 233 26.02 11.31 -2.19
CA LEU A 233 25.38 12.49 -2.78
C LEU A 233 25.01 13.51 -1.70
N MET A 234 24.39 13.07 -0.62
CA MET A 234 23.91 13.95 0.45
C MET A 234 25.04 14.49 1.33
N SER A 235 26.25 13.93 1.23
CA SER A 235 27.47 14.50 1.82
C SER A 235 28.11 15.60 0.97
N GLN A 236 27.63 15.83 -0.26
CA GLN A 236 28.11 16.94 -1.08
C GLN A 236 27.48 18.27 -0.64
N PRO A 237 28.16 19.40 -0.88
CA PRO A 237 27.56 20.72 -0.66
C PRO A 237 26.25 20.85 -1.46
N LEU A 238 25.19 21.35 -0.82
CA LEU A 238 23.87 21.48 -1.44
C LEU A 238 23.92 22.31 -2.74
N ALA A 239 24.72 23.38 -2.77
CA ALA A 239 24.91 24.20 -3.96
C ALA A 239 25.43 23.40 -5.16
N THR A 240 26.27 22.39 -4.93
CA THR A 240 26.84 21.53 -5.98
C THR A 240 25.75 20.64 -6.59
N VAL A 241 25.01 19.91 -5.74
CA VAL A 241 24.00 18.93 -6.17
C VAL A 241 22.72 19.56 -6.71
N ARG A 242 22.54 20.86 -6.53
CA ARG A 242 21.41 21.62 -7.09
C ARG A 242 21.64 22.15 -8.51
N THR A 243 22.79 21.83 -9.12
CA THR A 243 23.07 22.12 -10.53
C THR A 243 23.09 20.84 -11.37
N PRO A 244 22.68 20.87 -12.64
CA PRO A 244 22.76 19.68 -13.52
C PRO A 244 24.17 19.12 -13.62
N ALA A 245 25.19 19.97 -13.78
CA ALA A 245 26.57 19.52 -13.90
C ALA A 245 27.07 18.86 -12.60
N GLY A 246 26.90 19.52 -11.45
CA GLY A 246 27.34 18.99 -10.17
C GLY A 246 26.62 17.70 -9.77
N LEU A 247 25.30 17.61 -10.02
CA LEU A 247 24.54 16.38 -9.77
C LEU A 247 25.01 15.22 -10.66
N LYS A 248 25.24 15.47 -11.96
CA LYS A 248 25.74 14.44 -12.88
C LYS A 248 27.13 13.94 -12.47
N THR A 249 28.01 14.84 -12.03
CA THR A 249 29.33 14.48 -11.49
C THR A 249 29.22 13.67 -10.19
N ALA A 250 28.26 13.99 -9.32
CA ALA A 250 28.01 13.25 -8.08
C ALA A 250 27.37 11.86 -8.31
N LEU A 251 26.90 11.57 -9.53
CA LEU A 251 26.27 10.31 -9.91
C LEU A 251 27.00 9.62 -11.09
N PRO A 252 28.29 9.27 -10.95
CA PRO A 252 29.14 8.80 -12.05
C PRO A 252 28.70 7.45 -12.65
N GLY A 253 27.92 6.64 -11.91
CA GLY A 253 27.36 5.38 -12.41
C GLY A 253 26.11 5.54 -13.29
N THR A 254 25.67 6.77 -13.56
CA THR A 254 24.45 7.05 -14.31
C THR A 254 24.75 7.27 -15.79
N LYS A 255 24.08 6.52 -16.65
CA LYS A 255 24.02 6.79 -18.09
C LYS A 255 22.90 7.78 -18.34
N TRP A 256 23.26 9.04 -18.55
CA TRP A 256 22.29 10.11 -18.81
C TRP A 256 21.78 10.05 -20.24
N ASP A 257 20.48 10.28 -20.41
CA ASP A 257 19.84 10.30 -21.72
C ASP A 257 20.31 11.51 -22.54
N ALA A 258 20.42 11.33 -23.87
CA ALA A 258 20.74 12.43 -24.76
C ALA A 258 19.53 13.36 -24.87
N ARG A 259 19.72 14.67 -24.66
CA ARG A 259 18.64 15.64 -24.84
C ARG A 259 18.53 16.08 -26.30
N PRO A 260 17.37 15.94 -26.95
CA PRO A 260 17.17 16.45 -28.30
C PRO A 260 16.88 17.97 -28.36
N GLU A 261 16.47 18.61 -27.26
CA GLU A 261 16.02 20.03 -27.29
C GLU A 261 16.79 20.96 -26.34
N ARG A 262 17.02 22.19 -26.81
CA ARG A 262 17.55 23.30 -25.98
C ARG A 262 16.50 23.73 -24.94
N PRO A 263 16.90 24.05 -23.70
CA PRO A 263 15.96 24.54 -22.68
C PRO A 263 15.28 25.83 -23.14
N ARG A 264 13.94 25.85 -23.15
CA ARG A 264 13.13 27.04 -23.40
C ARG A 264 12.79 27.71 -22.06
N PRO A 265 12.79 29.06 -21.96
CA PRO A 265 12.33 29.75 -20.75
C PRO A 265 10.84 29.48 -20.46
N PRO A 266 10.42 29.35 -19.18
CA PRO A 266 11.24 29.38 -17.97
C PRO A 266 12.14 28.13 -17.87
N LEU A 267 13.35 28.29 -17.33
CA LEU A 267 14.36 27.22 -17.28
C LEU A 267 13.90 26.07 -16.36
N THR A 268 13.11 25.15 -16.92
CA THR A 268 12.76 23.87 -16.30
C THR A 268 13.97 22.96 -16.41
N LEU A 269 14.62 22.71 -15.29
CA LEU A 269 15.63 21.66 -15.20
C LEU A 269 14.85 20.35 -15.12
N ASN A 270 14.99 19.51 -16.13
CA ASN A 270 14.50 18.13 -16.11
C ASN A 270 15.48 17.27 -16.90
N ASP A 271 15.97 16.19 -16.33
CA ASP A 271 16.80 15.21 -17.04
C ASP A 271 16.54 13.82 -16.51
N SER A 272 16.84 12.82 -17.33
CA SER A 272 16.72 11.42 -16.97
C SER A 272 17.95 10.61 -17.38
N GLY A 273 18.09 9.46 -16.76
CA GLY A 273 19.11 8.49 -17.09
C GLY A 273 18.84 7.15 -16.42
N THR A 274 19.80 6.25 -16.54
CA THR A 274 19.73 4.90 -15.97
C THR A 274 20.94 4.57 -15.13
N MET A 275 20.72 3.90 -13.99
CA MET A 275 21.75 3.34 -13.12
C MET A 275 21.39 1.89 -12.83
N GLY A 276 22.03 0.96 -13.55
CA GLY A 276 21.64 -0.46 -13.51
C GLY A 276 20.20 -0.65 -13.99
N ARG A 277 19.33 -1.15 -13.11
CA ARG A 277 17.88 -1.36 -13.38
C ARG A 277 17.02 -0.17 -12.95
N LEU A 278 17.61 0.86 -12.35
CA LEU A 278 16.89 2.05 -11.91
C LEU A 278 16.87 3.10 -13.01
N GLN A 279 15.71 3.72 -13.22
CA GLN A 279 15.63 5.02 -13.86
C GLN A 279 15.93 6.11 -12.82
N ILE A 280 16.65 7.13 -13.24
CA ILE A 280 16.97 8.30 -12.43
C ILE A 280 16.39 9.50 -13.15
N GLY A 281 15.71 10.37 -12.42
CA GLY A 281 15.22 11.65 -12.93
C GLY A 281 15.49 12.75 -11.93
N PHE A 282 15.78 13.96 -12.40
CA PHE A 282 15.78 15.13 -11.54
C PHE A 282 14.97 16.24 -12.17
N SER A 283 14.35 17.06 -11.32
CA SER A 283 13.58 18.22 -11.77
C SER A 283 13.81 19.45 -10.89
N GLY A 284 13.43 20.62 -11.42
CA GLY A 284 13.36 21.86 -10.66
C GLY A 284 13.23 23.11 -11.53
N LYS A 285 13.00 24.25 -10.88
CA LYS A 285 12.89 25.57 -11.52
C LYS A 285 14.06 26.45 -11.09
N GLY A 286 14.97 26.74 -12.01
CA GLY A 286 16.19 27.52 -11.74
C GLY A 286 17.28 26.78 -10.96
N ALA A 287 16.90 25.86 -10.06
CA ALA A 287 17.79 24.92 -9.38
C ALA A 287 17.07 23.57 -9.22
N ILE A 288 17.82 22.49 -9.09
CA ILE A 288 17.23 21.15 -8.84
C ILE A 288 16.64 21.15 -7.44
N ASP A 289 15.40 20.67 -7.32
CA ASP A 289 14.65 20.56 -6.06
C ASP A 289 14.14 19.14 -5.81
N SER A 290 14.15 18.27 -6.81
CA SER A 290 13.74 16.88 -6.70
C SER A 290 14.70 15.95 -7.44
N LEU A 291 15.04 14.84 -6.80
CA LEU A 291 15.76 13.71 -7.37
C LEU A 291 14.95 12.44 -7.12
N VAL A 292 14.68 11.68 -8.17
CA VAL A 292 13.87 10.46 -8.13
C VAL A 292 14.70 9.30 -8.66
N PHE A 293 14.71 8.22 -7.91
CA PHE A 293 15.13 6.90 -8.36
C PHE A 293 13.88 6.06 -8.49
N SER A 294 13.66 5.44 -9.64
CA SER A 294 12.49 4.59 -9.85
C SER A 294 12.88 3.27 -10.46
N TRP A 295 12.05 2.29 -10.20
CA TRP A 295 12.03 1.00 -10.87
C TRP A 295 10.58 0.69 -11.19
N GLY A 296 10.37 0.00 -12.30
CA GLY A 296 9.09 -0.66 -12.49
C GLY A 296 9.20 -1.80 -13.47
N GLU A 297 8.49 -2.88 -13.14
CA GLU A 297 8.51 -4.10 -13.93
C GLU A 297 7.18 -4.81 -13.86
N THR A 298 6.76 -5.32 -15.01
CA THR A 298 5.48 -5.99 -15.14
C THR A 298 5.53 -7.35 -14.45
N GLY A 299 4.67 -7.53 -13.44
CA GLY A 299 4.49 -8.80 -12.74
C GLY A 299 5.65 -9.29 -11.89
N ALA A 300 6.63 -8.44 -11.59
CA ALA A 300 7.71 -8.72 -10.66
C ALA A 300 7.42 -8.17 -9.27
N LEU A 301 7.97 -8.81 -8.23
CA LEU A 301 7.99 -8.25 -6.88
C LEU A 301 9.02 -7.13 -6.80
N ILE A 302 8.77 -6.15 -5.94
CA ILE A 302 9.71 -5.06 -5.69
C ILE A 302 11.00 -5.65 -5.07
N PRO A 303 12.16 -5.50 -5.73
CA PRO A 303 13.41 -6.10 -5.26
C PRO A 303 14.20 -5.19 -4.31
N TYR A 304 13.62 -4.05 -3.88
CA TYR A 304 14.31 -3.01 -3.12
C TYR A 304 13.71 -2.81 -1.73
N ALA A 305 14.58 -2.54 -0.76
CA ALA A 305 14.27 -2.19 0.62
C ALA A 305 15.20 -1.04 1.08
N LEU A 306 15.15 0.09 0.37
CA LEU A 306 16.07 1.22 0.60
C LEU A 306 16.11 1.73 2.05
N PRO A 307 14.98 1.90 2.78
CA PRO A 307 15.03 2.32 4.18
C PRO A 307 15.83 1.35 5.07
N ALA A 308 15.73 0.04 4.82
CA ALA A 308 16.50 -0.96 5.56
C ALA A 308 18.00 -0.89 5.21
N ALA A 309 18.33 -0.71 3.93
CA ALA A 309 19.72 -0.56 3.48
C ALA A 309 20.41 0.71 4.01
N LEU A 310 19.68 1.82 4.14
CA LEU A 310 20.23 3.04 4.76
C LEU A 310 20.49 2.85 6.25
N ARG A 311 19.55 2.23 6.99
CA ARG A 311 19.77 1.87 8.41
C ARG A 311 20.95 0.93 8.60
N PHE A 312 21.06 -0.07 7.73
CA PHE A 312 22.19 -0.99 7.70
C PHE A 312 23.54 -0.27 7.55
N LEU A 313 23.59 0.85 6.81
CA LEU A 313 24.79 1.67 6.65
C LEU A 313 24.99 2.70 7.79
N GLY A 314 24.18 2.65 8.85
CA GLY A 314 24.28 3.53 10.01
C GLY A 314 23.55 4.87 9.87
N VAL A 315 22.70 5.04 8.85
CA VAL A 315 21.87 6.24 8.69
C VAL A 315 20.65 6.15 9.58
N LYS A 316 20.32 7.24 10.28
CA LYS A 316 19.13 7.30 11.12
C LYS A 316 17.92 7.68 10.27
N LEU A 317 16.93 6.79 10.20
CA LEU A 317 15.65 7.03 9.52
C LEU A 317 14.50 7.09 10.51
N THR A 318 13.85 8.24 10.59
CA THR A 318 12.62 8.43 11.36
C THR A 318 11.43 8.45 10.40
N LEU A 319 10.51 7.51 10.55
CA LEU A 319 9.25 7.51 9.80
C LEU A 319 8.39 8.69 10.26
N VAL A 320 8.02 9.57 9.34
CA VAL A 320 7.22 10.77 9.62
C VAL A 320 5.75 10.51 9.37
N ALA A 321 5.44 9.84 8.25
CA ALA A 321 4.08 9.55 7.85
C ALA A 321 4.01 8.39 6.86
N CYS A 322 2.86 7.73 6.83
CA CYS A 322 2.46 6.80 5.78
C CYS A 322 1.32 7.41 4.98
N GLY A 323 1.50 7.40 3.67
CA GLY A 323 0.62 7.88 2.64
C GLY A 323 -0.10 6.73 1.95
N ARG A 324 -1.39 6.87 1.67
CA ARG A 324 -2.13 5.99 0.75
C ARG A 324 -2.62 6.77 -0.45
N GLY A 325 -2.57 6.15 -1.64
CA GLY A 325 -2.94 6.79 -2.89
C GLY A 325 -1.89 7.78 -3.40
N GLY A 326 -2.26 8.61 -4.38
CA GLY A 326 -1.35 9.54 -5.07
C GLY A 326 -0.64 8.97 -6.30
N ASP A 327 -1.03 7.77 -6.74
CA ASP A 327 -0.78 7.30 -8.11
C ASP A 327 -2.10 7.19 -8.88
N ALA A 328 -2.03 6.98 -10.20
CA ALA A 328 -3.20 6.87 -11.06
C ALA A 328 -4.15 5.71 -10.72
N TYR A 329 -3.80 4.86 -9.75
CA TYR A 329 -4.50 3.63 -9.39
C TYR A 329 -5.06 3.64 -7.95
N GLY A 330 -4.61 4.57 -7.10
CA GLY A 330 -5.10 4.78 -5.73
C GLY A 330 -4.64 3.72 -4.72
N ASP A 331 -3.80 2.76 -5.13
CA ASP A 331 -3.38 1.59 -4.35
C ASP A 331 -1.89 1.61 -3.93
N GLY A 332 -1.13 2.59 -4.41
CA GLY A 332 0.24 2.83 -3.94
C GLY A 332 0.30 3.24 -2.47
N THR A 333 1.35 2.78 -1.81
CA THR A 333 1.71 3.24 -0.46
C THR A 333 2.94 4.12 -0.56
N THR A 334 2.96 5.23 0.17
CA THR A 334 4.13 6.10 0.28
C THR A 334 4.56 6.17 1.72
N ARG A 335 5.85 6.05 2.00
CA ARG A 335 6.40 6.25 3.35
C ARG A 335 7.34 7.44 3.31
N SER A 336 7.05 8.46 4.11
CA SER A 336 7.88 9.65 4.22
C SER A 336 8.78 9.54 5.43
N PHE A 337 10.08 9.72 5.21
CA PHE A 337 11.12 9.63 6.22
C PHE A 337 11.87 10.95 6.35
N ARG A 338 12.19 11.29 7.60
CA ARG A 338 13.30 12.19 7.90
C ARG A 338 14.56 11.34 7.98
N VAL A 339 15.56 11.71 7.17
CA VAL A 339 16.85 11.05 7.10
C VAL A 339 17.90 11.94 7.76
N GLU A 340 18.62 11.38 8.72
CA GLU A 340 19.70 12.03 9.44
C GLU A 340 20.96 11.19 9.25
N GLN A 341 21.98 11.80 8.64
CA GLN A 341 23.31 11.21 8.54
C GLN A 341 24.36 12.18 9.07
N PRO A 342 25.45 11.67 9.63
CA PRO A 342 26.50 12.53 10.14
C PRO A 342 27.14 13.42 9.07
N GLY A 343 27.34 14.71 9.38
CA GLY A 343 28.01 15.65 8.48
C GLY A 343 27.17 16.15 7.30
N ALA A 344 25.85 15.87 7.29
CA ALA A 344 24.92 16.40 6.31
C ALA A 344 23.65 16.94 6.98
N ALA A 345 23.00 17.90 6.31
CA ALA A 345 21.71 18.40 6.76
C ALA A 345 20.62 17.32 6.66
N PRO A 346 19.69 17.23 7.64
CA PRO A 346 18.56 16.33 7.56
C PRO A 346 17.75 16.62 6.30
N PHE A 347 17.33 15.56 5.62
CA PHE A 347 16.57 15.67 4.37
C PHE A 347 15.35 14.73 4.37
N GLY A 348 14.45 14.98 3.44
CA GLY A 348 13.27 14.14 3.21
C GLY A 348 13.54 13.03 2.21
N LEU A 349 13.09 11.82 2.55
CA LEU A 349 13.05 10.67 1.65
C LEU A 349 11.62 10.13 1.62
N ASP A 350 10.99 10.17 0.44
CA ASP A 350 9.70 9.54 0.21
C ASP A 350 9.91 8.26 -0.59
N VAL A 351 9.46 7.13 -0.05
CA VAL A 351 9.51 5.84 -0.72
C VAL A 351 8.09 5.43 -1.09
N ALA A 352 7.77 5.48 -2.38
CA ALA A 352 6.49 5.05 -2.92
C ALA A 352 6.62 3.67 -3.55
N GLU A 353 5.68 2.79 -3.19
CA GLU A 353 5.72 1.38 -3.54
C GLU A 353 4.33 0.93 -3.94
N ARG A 354 4.28 0.21 -5.06
CA ARG A 354 3.08 -0.48 -5.53
C ARG A 354 3.52 -1.82 -6.09
N ILE A 355 3.15 -2.89 -5.40
CA ILE A 355 3.25 -4.22 -5.97
C ILE A 355 2.03 -4.37 -6.88
N ALA A 356 2.25 -4.68 -8.15
CA ALA A 356 1.16 -4.86 -9.08
C ALA A 356 0.24 -5.96 -8.56
N ALA A 357 -1.03 -5.61 -8.35
CA ALA A 357 -2.07 -6.56 -8.02
C ALA A 357 -2.21 -7.65 -9.09
N ILE A 358 -1.70 -7.41 -10.31
CA ILE A 358 -1.88 -8.28 -11.46
C ILE A 358 -0.62 -8.31 -12.29
N GLY A 359 -0.25 -9.47 -12.82
CA GLY A 359 1.07 -9.59 -13.44
C GLY A 359 1.20 -9.04 -14.86
N SER A 360 0.13 -8.50 -15.44
CA SER A 360 0.20 -7.64 -16.63
C SER A 360 0.34 -6.16 -16.28
N GLN A 361 0.24 -5.79 -14.99
CA GLN A 361 0.52 -4.45 -14.51
C GLN A 361 1.95 -4.32 -14.00
N GLN A 362 2.44 -3.10 -14.08
CA GLN A 362 3.75 -2.71 -13.61
C GLN A 362 3.73 -2.56 -12.09
N SER A 363 4.52 -3.38 -11.39
CA SER A 363 4.94 -3.04 -10.03
C SER A 363 5.86 -1.85 -10.17
N PHE A 364 5.72 -0.85 -9.31
CA PHE A 364 6.65 0.25 -9.28
C PHE A 364 7.18 0.47 -7.88
N TRP A 365 8.38 0.99 -7.85
CA TRP A 365 9.07 1.42 -6.66
C TRP A 365 9.75 2.74 -6.99
N SER A 366 9.66 3.72 -6.12
CA SER A 366 10.42 4.95 -6.28
C SER A 366 10.87 5.51 -4.94
N ALA A 367 12.07 6.08 -4.95
CA ALA A 367 12.62 6.88 -3.86
C ALA A 367 12.81 8.31 -4.37
N THR A 368 12.13 9.25 -3.72
CA THR A 368 12.20 10.67 -4.02
C THR A 368 12.91 11.41 -2.90
N ILE A 369 13.88 12.24 -3.27
CA ILE A 369 14.63 13.10 -2.37
C ILE A 369 14.32 14.54 -2.71
N ALA A 370 13.81 15.28 -1.72
CA ALA A 370 13.58 16.72 -1.84
C ALA A 370 14.87 17.47 -1.49
N LEU A 371 15.50 18.09 -2.49
CA LEU A 371 16.77 18.82 -2.34
C LEU A 371 16.53 20.26 -1.93
N GLY A 372 17.19 20.70 -0.85
CA GLY A 372 17.07 22.07 -0.33
C GLY A 372 15.71 22.36 0.31
N GLN A 373 14.92 21.33 0.58
CA GLN A 373 13.72 21.40 1.41
C GLN A 373 14.07 21.00 2.84
N PRO A 374 13.47 21.65 3.85
CA PRO A 374 13.53 21.16 5.22
C PRO A 374 13.03 19.72 5.30
N ALA A 375 13.67 18.90 6.15
CA ALA A 375 13.20 17.55 6.42
C ALA A 375 11.70 17.54 6.80
N PRO A 376 10.93 16.56 6.32
CA PRO A 376 9.49 16.56 6.46
C PRO A 376 9.05 16.49 7.93
N SER A 377 7.90 17.10 8.19
CA SER A 377 7.16 16.94 9.45
C SER A 377 5.71 16.57 9.13
N PHE A 378 5.06 15.83 10.02
CA PHE A 378 3.67 15.41 9.79
C PHE A 378 2.72 16.61 9.62
N ALA A 379 2.96 17.69 10.38
CA ALA A 379 2.19 18.92 10.25
C ALA A 379 2.33 19.55 8.85
N ARG A 380 3.55 19.55 8.29
CA ARG A 380 3.82 20.09 6.94
C ARG A 380 3.19 19.21 5.85
N LEU A 381 3.27 17.89 5.98
CA LEU A 381 2.64 16.95 5.04
C LEU A 381 1.11 17.12 5.04
N ARG A 382 0.46 17.21 6.21
CA ARG A 382 -0.98 17.49 6.29
C ARG A 382 -1.37 18.88 5.80
N ALA A 383 -0.52 19.89 6.00
CA ALA A 383 -0.79 21.23 5.50
C ALA A 383 -0.73 21.29 3.97
N ALA A 384 0.22 20.60 3.34
CA ALA A 384 0.29 20.45 1.89
C ALA A 384 -0.99 19.80 1.32
N GLN A 385 -1.49 18.77 2.01
CA GLN A 385 -2.72 18.05 1.64
C GLN A 385 -3.99 18.92 1.67
N ARG A 386 -4.01 20.00 2.44
CA ARG A 386 -5.19 20.90 2.53
C ARG A 386 -5.25 21.91 1.39
N SER A 387 -4.22 21.99 0.56
CA SER A 387 -4.06 23.03 -0.47
C SER A 387 -4.35 22.54 -1.89
N ARG A 388 -4.77 21.29 -2.07
CA ARG A 388 -4.92 20.61 -3.37
C ARG A 388 -6.16 19.72 -3.43
N ASP A 389 -6.49 19.29 -4.65
CA ASP A 389 -7.69 18.51 -4.99
C ASP A 389 -7.63 17.10 -4.34
N PRO A 390 -8.65 16.66 -3.56
CA PRO A 390 -8.60 15.41 -2.78
C PRO A 390 -8.47 14.11 -3.58
N ILE A 391 -8.67 14.16 -4.90
CA ILE A 391 -8.84 13.00 -5.78
C ILE A 391 -7.51 12.43 -6.27
N GLU A 392 -6.42 13.21 -6.29
CA GLU A 392 -5.10 12.80 -6.80
C GLU A 392 -4.00 12.77 -5.74
N GLU A 393 -4.34 13.01 -4.47
CA GLU A 393 -3.35 13.29 -3.43
C GLU A 393 -3.15 12.14 -2.44
N THR A 394 -1.89 11.91 -2.08
CA THR A 394 -1.50 10.96 -1.04
C THR A 394 -2.09 11.36 0.32
N GLN A 395 -2.90 10.48 0.89
CA GLN A 395 -3.51 10.69 2.21
C GLN A 395 -2.55 10.28 3.33
N TRP A 396 -2.08 11.25 4.11
CA TRP A 396 -1.05 11.02 5.14
C TRP A 396 -1.63 10.66 6.52
N SER A 397 -1.07 9.62 7.13
CA SER A 397 -1.34 9.16 8.50
C SER A 397 -0.03 9.02 9.29
N GLN A 398 -0.08 9.22 10.61
CA GLN A 398 1.04 8.89 11.52
C GLN A 398 1.13 7.40 11.80
N THR A 399 0.02 6.68 11.69
CA THR A 399 -0.03 5.23 11.81
C THR A 399 0.03 4.62 10.43
N CYS A 400 1.06 3.82 10.20
CA CYS A 400 1.15 2.96 9.05
C CYS A 400 0.25 1.76 9.32
N GLN A 401 -0.97 1.79 8.78
CA GLN A 401 -1.75 0.57 8.69
C GLN A 401 -1.01 -0.37 7.73
N PRO A 402 -0.61 -1.57 8.17
CA PRO A 402 0.11 -2.52 7.34
C PRO A 402 -0.67 -2.93 6.10
#